data_AF-A0A3S1PSP0-F1
#
_entry.id   AF-A0A3S1PSP0-F1
#
_cell.length_a   1.000
_cell.length_b   1.000
_cell.length_c   1.000
_cell.angle_alpha   90.00
_cell.angle_beta   90.00
_cell.angle_gamma   90.00
#
_symmetry.space_group_name_H-M   'P 1'
#
loop_
_entity.id
_entity.type
_entity.pdbx_description
1 polymer ?
#
loop_
_entity_poly.entity_id
_entity_poly.type
_entity_poly.pdbx_seq_one_letter_code
_entity_poly.pdbx_strand_id
1 'polypeptide(L)'
;MYVAVKGGEAAIANAHRLLADRRRGDRSVPALRLDQIVEQLALGVDRVMSEGSLYDRELAALAIVQARGDMIEAIFLVRAYRTTLPRFGYTNPVDT
;
A
#
# COMPACT_ATOMS: atom_id res chain seq x y z
N MET A 1 44.85 6.48 3.77
CA MET A 1 44.37 5.09 3.98
C MET A 1 42.85 5.14 4.00
N TYR A 2 42.16 4.31 3.22
CA TYR A 2 40.70 4.19 3.28
C TYR A 2 40.32 3.12 4.31
N VAL A 3 39.25 3.37 5.08
CA VAL A 3 38.72 2.45 6.10
C VAL A 3 37.23 2.23 5.88
N ALA A 4 36.74 1.03 6.20
CA ALA A 4 35.33 0.72 6.09
C ALA A 4 34.51 1.54 7.10
N VAL A 5 33.39 2.11 6.65
CA VAL A 5 32.46 2.87 7.48
C VAL A 5 31.03 2.35 7.29
N LYS A 6 30.17 2.59 8.28
CA LYS A 6 28.73 2.31 8.17
C LYS A 6 28.02 3.50 7.54
N GLY A 7 27.10 3.22 6.62
CA GLY A 7 26.24 4.25 6.01
C GLY A 7 24.93 3.70 5.43
N GLY A 8 24.77 2.37 5.35
CA GLY A 8 23.62 1.74 4.70
C GLY A 8 22.28 2.10 5.34
N GLU A 9 22.17 2.04 6.67
CA GLU A 9 20.93 2.40 7.37
C GLU A 9 20.54 3.86 7.13
N ALA A 10 21.51 4.78 7.26
CA ALA A 10 21.29 6.20 6.98
C ALA A 10 20.88 6.43 5.51
N ALA A 11 21.48 5.69 4.57
CA ALA A 11 21.11 5.76 3.16
C ALA A 11 19.68 5.26 2.91
N ILE A 12 19.30 4.11 3.50
CA ILE A 12 17.95 3.53 3.39
C ILE A 12 16.91 4.48 3.98
N ALA A 13 17.15 5.03 5.18
CA ALA A 13 16.25 5.99 5.81
C ALA A 13 16.04 7.25 4.95
N ASN A 14 17.12 7.79 4.36
CA ASN A 14 17.01 8.94 3.46
C ASN A 14 16.29 8.59 2.15
N ALA A 15 16.48 7.38 1.62
CA ALA A 15 15.75 6.90 0.45
C ALA A 15 14.24 6.81 0.73
N HIS A 16 13.83 6.25 1.87
CA HIS A 16 12.42 6.21 2.26
C HIS A 16 11.83 7.62 2.44
N ARG A 17 12.56 8.55 3.05
CA ARG A 17 12.13 9.95 3.17
C ARG A 17 11.93 10.62 1.81
N LEU A 18 12.85 10.38 0.87
CA LEU A 18 12.73 10.85 -0.50
C LEU A 18 11.50 10.25 -1.18
N LEU A 19 11.26 8.95 -1.07
CA LEU A 19 10.09 8.29 -1.64
C LEU A 19 8.78 8.83 -1.04
N ALA A 20 8.74 9.12 0.26
CA ALA A 20 7.58 9.71 0.91
C ALA A 20 7.28 11.13 0.41
N ASP A 21 8.31 11.96 0.20
CA ASP A 21 8.16 13.29 -0.40
C ASP A 21 7.67 13.18 -1.86
N ARG A 22 8.25 12.28 -2.65
CA ARG A 22 7.81 12.00 -4.03
C ARG A 22 6.40 11.42 -4.11
N ARG A 23 5.95 10.65 -3.12
CA ARG A 23 4.55 10.21 -3.00
C ARG A 23 3.62 11.39 -2.73
N ARG A 24 4.00 12.33 -1.87
CA ARG A 24 3.18 13.52 -1.58
C ARG A 24 3.02 14.41 -2.81
N GLY A 25 4.07 14.55 -3.62
CA GLY A 25 4.03 15.42 -4.80
C GLY A 25 3.90 16.90 -4.45
N ASP A 26 3.35 17.70 -5.37
CA ASP A 26 3.11 19.12 -5.14
C ASP A 26 2.11 19.34 -3.99
N ARG A 27 2.50 20.17 -3.02
CA ARG A 27 1.71 20.48 -1.82
C ARG A 27 0.57 21.47 -2.11
N SER A 28 0.60 22.16 -3.24
CA SER A 28 -0.51 22.99 -3.73
C SER A 28 -1.69 22.14 -4.20
N VAL A 29 -1.43 20.89 -4.63
CA VAL A 29 -2.46 19.94 -5.03
C VAL A 29 -3.04 19.27 -3.78
N PRO A 30 -4.37 19.19 -3.65
CA PRO A 30 -5.02 18.46 -2.57
C PRO A 30 -4.53 17.01 -2.49
N ALA A 31 -4.30 16.52 -1.27
CA ALA A 31 -3.91 15.12 -1.07
C ALA A 31 -5.05 14.18 -1.47
N LEU A 32 -4.70 13.02 -2.04
CA LEU A 32 -5.66 11.96 -2.30
C LEU A 32 -6.28 11.48 -1.00
N ARG A 33 -7.62 11.39 -0.98
CA ARG A 33 -8.40 10.80 0.09
C ARG A 33 -8.79 9.38 -0.28
N LEU A 34 -8.96 8.52 0.72
CA LEU A 34 -9.30 7.12 0.47
C LEU A 34 -10.64 6.97 -0.22
N ASP A 35 -11.65 7.74 0.17
CA ASP A 35 -12.98 7.73 -0.48
C ASP A 35 -12.93 8.09 -1.97
N GLN A 36 -12.06 9.02 -2.38
CA GLN A 36 -11.85 9.33 -3.80
C GLN A 36 -11.38 8.10 -4.58
N ILE A 37 -10.46 7.31 -4.01
CA ILE A 37 -9.92 6.12 -4.64
C ILE A 37 -10.94 4.98 -4.62
N VAL A 38 -11.59 4.79 -3.48
CA VAL A 38 -12.64 3.78 -3.28
C VAL A 38 -13.79 3.97 -4.28
N GLU A 39 -14.21 5.21 -4.51
CA GLU A 39 -15.37 5.52 -5.35
C GLU A 39 -15.02 5.75 -6.83
N GLN A 40 -13.87 6.39 -7.13
CA GLN A 40 -13.54 6.80 -8.51
C GLN A 40 -12.56 5.85 -9.22
N LEU A 41 -11.82 5.04 -8.47
CA LEU A 41 -10.82 4.09 -8.99
C LEU A 41 -11.16 2.64 -8.61
N ALA A 42 -12.46 2.32 -8.53
CA ALA A 42 -12.98 1.05 -8.01
C ALA A 42 -12.34 -0.20 -8.66
N LEU A 43 -12.07 -0.19 -9.98
CA LEU A 43 -11.43 -1.33 -10.65
C LEU A 43 -10.03 -1.64 -10.12
N GLY A 44 -9.26 -0.62 -9.73
CA GLY A 44 -7.96 -0.80 -9.10
C GLY A 44 -8.09 -1.37 -7.69
N VAL A 45 -9.07 -0.87 -6.94
CA VAL A 45 -9.40 -1.36 -5.60
C VAL A 45 -9.82 -2.83 -5.64
N ASP A 46 -10.70 -3.21 -6.56
CA ASP A 46 -11.18 -4.58 -6.74
C ASP A 46 -10.04 -5.54 -7.09
N ARG A 47 -9.12 -5.10 -7.96
CA ARG A 47 -7.93 -5.86 -8.33
C ARG A 47 -7.03 -6.08 -7.12
N VAL A 48 -6.74 -5.03 -6.35
CA VAL A 48 -5.89 -5.11 -5.16
C VAL A 48 -6.51 -6.02 -4.09
N MET A 49 -7.81 -5.92 -3.83
CA MET A 49 -8.50 -6.83 -2.89
C MET A 49 -8.42 -8.29 -3.36
N SER A 50 -8.67 -8.52 -4.65
CA SER A 50 -8.73 -9.87 -5.24
C SER A 50 -7.38 -10.56 -5.23
N GLU A 51 -6.34 -9.92 -5.78
CA GLU A 51 -4.98 -10.48 -5.80
C GLU A 51 -4.30 -10.43 -4.42
N GLY A 52 -4.71 -9.47 -3.58
CA GLY A 52 -4.32 -9.32 -2.18
C GLY A 52 -4.93 -10.38 -1.25
N SER A 53 -6.01 -11.05 -1.69
CA SER A 53 -6.76 -12.04 -0.91
C SER A 53 -7.31 -11.51 0.42
N LEU A 54 -7.67 -10.23 0.47
CA LEU A 54 -8.26 -9.55 1.63
C LEU A 54 -9.31 -8.54 1.15
N TYR A 55 -10.57 -8.80 1.50
CA TYR A 55 -11.67 -7.94 1.13
C TYR A 55 -11.81 -6.79 2.15
N ASP A 56 -11.22 -5.65 1.81
CA ASP A 56 -11.34 -4.38 2.53
C ASP A 56 -11.01 -3.24 1.55
N ARG A 57 -12.03 -2.46 1.17
CA ARG A 57 -11.90 -1.40 0.14
C ARG A 57 -11.00 -0.27 0.62
N GLU A 58 -11.09 0.13 1.88
CA GLU A 58 -10.29 1.24 2.41
C GLU A 58 -8.82 0.83 2.57
N LEU A 59 -8.57 -0.40 3.03
CA LEU A 59 -7.21 -0.93 3.13
C LEU A 59 -6.55 -1.08 1.75
N ALA A 60 -7.29 -1.57 0.75
CA ALA A 60 -6.82 -1.65 -0.62
C ALA A 60 -6.52 -0.25 -1.19
N ALA A 61 -7.40 0.73 -0.96
CA ALA A 61 -7.15 2.12 -1.35
C ALA A 61 -5.94 2.71 -0.63
N LEU A 62 -5.74 2.42 0.65
CA LEU A 62 -4.57 2.86 1.41
C LEU A 62 -3.28 2.27 0.84
N ALA A 63 -3.29 0.98 0.48
CA ALA A 63 -2.15 0.33 -0.17
C ALA A 63 -1.83 0.97 -1.53
N ILE A 64 -2.85 1.32 -2.32
CA ILE A 64 -2.70 2.05 -3.59
C ILE A 64 -2.03 3.41 -3.35
N VAL A 65 -2.46 4.17 -2.34
CA VAL A 65 -1.80 5.45 -1.97
C VAL A 65 -0.35 5.21 -1.58
N GLN A 66 -0.10 4.25 -0.69
CA GLN A 66 1.23 3.96 -0.16
C GLN A 66 2.21 3.57 -1.28
N ALA A 67 1.74 2.76 -2.22
CA ALA A 67 2.46 2.29 -3.41
C ALA A 67 2.50 3.31 -4.57
N ARG A 68 1.94 4.52 -4.39
CA ARG A 68 1.89 5.56 -5.43
C ARG A 68 1.20 5.10 -6.72
N GLY A 69 0.22 4.21 -6.60
CA GLY A 69 -0.49 3.63 -7.74
C GLY A 69 0.20 2.44 -8.40
N ASP A 70 1.37 1.99 -7.91
CA ASP A 70 1.94 0.71 -8.34
C ASP A 70 1.08 -0.44 -7.81
N MET A 71 0.36 -1.09 -8.72
CA MET A 71 -0.59 -2.14 -8.36
C MET A 71 0.12 -3.39 -7.82
N ILE A 72 1.30 -3.73 -8.32
CA ILE A 72 2.05 -4.92 -7.88
C ILE A 72 2.48 -4.71 -6.42
N GLU A 73 3.01 -3.53 -6.11
CA GLU A 73 3.40 -3.18 -4.74
C GLU A 73 2.19 -3.05 -3.81
N ALA A 74 1.08 -2.45 -4.26
CA ALA A 74 -0.15 -2.37 -3.46
C ALA A 74 -0.69 -3.76 -3.09
N ILE A 75 -0.72 -4.69 -4.05
CA ILE A 75 -1.10 -6.09 -3.82
C ILE A 75 -0.14 -6.74 -2.82
N PHE A 76 1.16 -6.53 -2.98
CA PHE A 76 2.16 -7.08 -2.05
C PHE A 76 1.96 -6.57 -0.62
N LEU A 77 1.71 -5.27 -0.44
CA LEU A 77 1.41 -4.67 0.87
C LEU A 77 0.18 -5.30 1.53
N VAL A 78 -0.91 -5.49 0.77
CA VAL A 78 -2.13 -6.13 1.30
C VAL A 78 -1.87 -7.58 1.69
N ARG A 79 -1.14 -8.35 0.88
CA ARG A 79 -0.75 -9.73 1.19
C ARG A 79 0.11 -9.81 2.45
N ALA A 80 1.06 -8.90 2.60
CA ALA A 80 1.93 -8.81 3.77
C ALA A 80 1.12 -8.46 5.02
N TYR A 81 0.20 -7.51 4.95
CA TYR A 81 -0.67 -7.17 6.08
C TYR A 81 -1.57 -8.34 6.49
N ARG A 82 -2.13 -9.08 5.51
CA ARG A 82 -2.95 -10.26 5.79
C ARG A 82 -2.23 -11.31 6.65
N THR A 83 -0.91 -11.48 6.52
CA THR A 83 -0.16 -12.45 7.34
C THR A 83 -0.02 -12.04 8.80
N THR A 84 -0.24 -10.77 9.12
CA THR A 84 -0.22 -10.27 10.51
C THR A 84 -1.57 -10.38 11.20
N LEU A 85 -2.65 -10.72 10.47
CA LEU A 85 -4.00 -10.81 11.00
C LEU A 85 -4.33 -12.21 11.52
N PRO A 86 -4.98 -12.33 12.69
CA PRO A 86 -5.50 -13.61 13.16
C PRO A 86 -6.70 -14.05 12.31
N ARG A 87 -6.88 -15.37 12.18
CA ARG A 87 -8.07 -15.94 11.54
C ARG A 87 -9.15 -16.20 12.60
N PHE A 88 -10.17 -15.35 12.64
CA PHE A 88 -11.26 -15.49 13.62
C PHE A 88 -12.23 -16.64 13.32
N GLY A 89 -12.39 -17.02 12.05
CA GLY A 89 -13.32 -18.07 11.66
C GLY A 89 -13.38 -18.30 10.16
N TYR A 90 -14.41 -19.02 9.74
CA TYR A 90 -14.74 -19.31 8.34
C TYR A 90 -16.16 -18.83 8.05
N THR A 91 -16.40 -18.35 6.83
CA THR A 91 -17.74 -17.97 6.38
C THR A 91 -18.54 -19.21 6.00
N ASN A 92 -19.86 -19.10 5.98
CA ASN A 92 -20.68 -20.04 5.22
C ASN A 92 -20.41 -19.85 3.71
N PRO A 93 -20.71 -20.86 2.88
CA PRO A 93 -20.72 -20.70 1.43
C PRO A 93 -21.65 -19.56 1.00
N VAL A 94 -21.26 -18.82 -0.03
CA VAL A 94 -22.12 -17.79 -0.64
C VAL A 94 -23.17 -18.48 -1.52
N ASP A 95 -24.43 -18.06 -1.41
CA ASP A 95 -25.54 -18.45 -2.30
C ASP A 95 -25.75 -17.32 -3.32
N THR A 96 -25.30 -17.51 -4.55
CA THR A 96 -25.25 -16.47 -5.61
C THR A 96 -26.39 -16.60 -6.59
#